data_AF-A0A962ZBV9-F1
#
_entry.id   AF-A0A962ZBV9-F1
#
_cell.length_a   1.000
_cell.length_b   1.000
_cell.length_c   1.000
_cell.angle_alpha   90.00
_cell.angle_beta   90.00
_cell.angle_gamma   90.00
#
_symmetry.space_group_name_H-M   'P 1'
#
loop_
_entity.id
_entity.type
_entity.pdbx_description
1 polymer ?
#
loop_
_entity_poly.entity_id
_entity_poly.type
_entity_poly.pdbx_seq_one_letter_code
_entity_poly.pdbx_strand_id
1 'polypeptide(L)'
;MIRKTMRIGEVRTSIKLESEFWDYLKEVADSREMRLSALVNEVAQATPDRTNLASTLRTFALVHARLRCQSLQRELDKLSLAGNTQDLVRIMEACPLPCLVLDGERCIRQINRAFAFWLNVDSKATLGQRLDNIMILRGPGMKEMWS
;
A
#
# COMPACT_ATOMS: atom_id res chain seq x y z
N MET A 1 24.74 -10.18 -18.43
CA MET A 1 24.23 -9.32 -19.53
C MET A 1 24.11 -10.11 -20.83
N ILE A 2 22.89 -10.22 -21.36
CA ILE A 2 22.50 -10.91 -22.59
C ILE A 2 22.25 -9.88 -23.71
N ARG A 3 22.72 -10.18 -24.93
CA ARG A 3 22.45 -9.38 -26.13
C ARG A 3 21.27 -9.96 -26.89
N LYS A 4 20.29 -9.14 -27.26
CA LYS A 4 19.24 -9.50 -28.22
C LYS A 4 19.24 -8.51 -29.39
N THR A 5 19.03 -9.04 -30.59
CA THR A 5 18.96 -8.22 -31.81
C THR A 5 17.54 -8.25 -32.34
N MET A 6 16.95 -7.09 -32.57
CA MET A 6 15.58 -6.97 -33.06
C MET A 6 15.42 -5.71 -33.91
N ARG A 7 14.31 -5.59 -34.64
CA ARG A 7 14.01 -4.41 -35.45
C ARG A 7 13.34 -3.34 -34.57
N ILE A 8 13.93 -2.15 -34.50
CA ILE A 8 13.43 -0.97 -33.81
C ILE A 8 13.17 0.11 -34.86
N GLY A 9 11.90 0.46 -35.09
CA GLY A 9 11.50 1.23 -36.28
C GLY A 9 11.95 0.53 -37.56
N GLU A 10 12.81 1.18 -38.34
CA GLU A 10 13.37 0.62 -39.58
C GLU A 10 14.76 0.01 -39.39
N VAL A 11 15.38 0.18 -38.22
CA VAL A 11 16.78 -0.20 -37.99
C VAL A 11 16.85 -1.50 -37.20
N ARG A 12 17.79 -2.40 -37.57
CA ARG A 12 18.11 -3.58 -36.77
C ARG A 12 19.06 -3.19 -35.64
N THR A 13 18.59 -3.27 -34.40
CA THR A 13 19.33 -2.80 -33.22
C THR A 13 19.73 -3.98 -32.34
N SER A 14 21.00 -4.02 -31.95
CA SER A 14 21.52 -4.94 -30.93
C SER A 14 21.49 -4.27 -29.56
N ILE A 15 20.74 -4.83 -28.62
CA ILE A 15 20.55 -4.29 -27.27
C ILE A 15 21.18 -5.26 -26.27
N LYS A 16 21.98 -4.74 -25.34
CA LYS A 16 22.61 -5.54 -24.26
C LYS A 16 22.04 -5.12 -22.91
N LEU A 17 21.37 -6.05 -22.23
CA LEU A 17 20.75 -5.87 -20.91
C LEU A 17 21.05 -7.07 -20.02
N GLU A 18 20.87 -6.91 -18.72
CA GLU A 18 20.89 -7.98 -17.72
C GLU A 18 19.71 -8.95 -17.95
N SER A 19 19.84 -10.20 -17.51
CA SER A 19 18.83 -11.25 -17.71
C SER A 19 17.49 -10.82 -17.11
N GLU A 20 17.55 -10.26 -15.92
CA GLU A 20 16.42 -9.84 -15.10
C GLU A 20 15.59 -8.77 -15.81
N PHE A 21 16.24 -7.84 -16.53
CA PHE A 21 15.53 -6.86 -17.35
C PHE A 21 14.88 -7.49 -18.57
N TRP A 22 15.52 -8.47 -19.22
CA TRP A 22 14.89 -9.15 -20.35
C TRP A 22 13.67 -9.97 -19.93
N ASP A 23 13.78 -10.67 -18.82
CA ASP A 23 12.72 -11.51 -18.28
C ASP A 23 11.54 -10.64 -17.83
N TYR A 24 11.80 -9.54 -17.11
CA TYR A 24 10.76 -8.60 -16.72
C TYR A 24 10.08 -7.91 -17.93
N LEU A 25 10.85 -7.46 -18.94
CA LEU A 25 10.26 -6.89 -20.15
C LEU A 25 9.39 -7.91 -20.89
N LYS A 26 9.76 -9.19 -20.85
CA LYS A 26 8.95 -10.27 -21.41
C LYS A 26 7.65 -10.45 -20.62
N GLU A 27 7.71 -10.48 -19.29
CA GLU A 27 6.50 -10.55 -18.44
C GLU A 27 5.54 -9.38 -18.72
N VAL A 28 6.06 -8.16 -18.88
CA VAL A 28 5.23 -6.99 -19.21
C VAL A 28 4.60 -7.15 -20.58
N ALA A 29 5.34 -7.63 -21.58
CA ALA A 29 4.81 -7.87 -22.92
C ALA A 29 3.72 -8.96 -22.91
N ASP A 30 3.97 -10.07 -22.22
CA ASP A 30 3.03 -11.18 -22.07
C ASP A 30 1.74 -10.72 -21.34
N SER A 31 1.86 -9.89 -20.30
CA SER A 31 0.68 -9.31 -19.59
C SER A 31 -0.15 -8.35 -20.44
N ARG A 32 0.42 -7.83 -21.54
CA ARG A 32 -0.25 -6.96 -22.52
C ARG A 32 -0.61 -7.73 -23.80
N GLU A 33 -0.46 -9.05 -23.79
CA GLU A 33 -0.73 -9.93 -24.94
C GLU A 33 0.02 -9.51 -26.21
N MET A 34 1.24 -9.00 -26.05
CA MET A 34 2.04 -8.48 -27.17
C MET A 34 3.44 -9.10 -27.23
N ARG A 35 4.07 -9.04 -28.40
CA ARG A 35 5.46 -9.50 -28.56
C ARG A 35 6.43 -8.56 -27.84
N LEU A 36 7.48 -9.12 -27.23
CA LEU A 36 8.58 -8.35 -26.62
C LEU A 36 9.13 -7.26 -27.57
N SER A 37 9.29 -7.57 -28.85
CA SER A 37 9.78 -6.59 -29.84
C SER A 37 8.84 -5.40 -29.99
N ALA A 38 7.52 -5.61 -29.88
CA ALA A 38 6.54 -4.54 -29.99
C ALA A 38 6.58 -3.63 -28.74
N LEU A 39 6.67 -4.20 -27.54
CA LEU A 39 6.88 -3.42 -26.31
C LEU A 39 8.16 -2.58 -26.36
N VAL A 40 9.27 -3.17 -26.83
CA VAL A 40 10.55 -2.44 -26.96
C VAL A 40 10.43 -1.29 -27.97
N ASN A 41 9.67 -1.46 -29.05
CA ASN A 41 9.40 -0.38 -30.02
C ASN A 41 8.54 0.73 -29.41
N GLU A 42 7.50 0.41 -28.64
CA GLU A 42 6.69 1.41 -27.93
C GLU A 42 7.54 2.25 -26.98
N VAL A 43 8.39 1.60 -26.17
CA VAL A 43 9.29 2.30 -25.25
C VAL A 43 10.29 3.18 -25.99
N ALA A 44 10.82 2.71 -27.13
CA ALA A 44 11.72 3.49 -27.97
C ALA A 44 11.03 4.73 -28.57
N GLN A 45 9.80 4.58 -29.09
CA GLN A 45 9.03 5.68 -29.66
C GLN A 45 8.60 6.72 -28.62
N ALA A 46 8.25 6.28 -27.41
CA ALA A 46 7.89 7.16 -26.31
C ALA A 46 9.07 7.97 -25.74
N THR A 47 10.31 7.68 -26.18
CA THR A 47 11.51 8.35 -25.68
C THR A 47 12.44 8.83 -26.82
N PRO A 48 12.00 9.80 -27.65
CA PRO A 48 12.74 10.22 -28.84
C PRO A 48 14.13 10.79 -28.52
N ASP A 49 14.26 11.47 -27.38
CA ASP A 49 15.44 12.27 -27.05
C ASP A 49 16.54 11.50 -26.31
N ARG A 50 16.36 10.19 -26.00
CA ARG A 50 17.36 9.42 -25.25
C ARG A 50 18.26 8.59 -26.16
N THR A 51 19.54 8.96 -26.17
CA THR A 51 20.64 8.38 -26.95
C THR A 51 20.99 6.91 -26.64
N ASN A 52 20.39 6.27 -25.62
CA ASN A 52 20.67 4.86 -25.30
C ASN A 52 19.40 4.07 -24.93
N LEU A 53 18.94 3.24 -25.88
CA LEU A 53 17.78 2.37 -25.71
C LEU A 53 17.92 1.40 -24.54
N ALA A 54 19.12 0.90 -24.22
CA ALA A 54 19.31 0.01 -23.08
C ALA A 54 19.02 0.73 -21.75
N SER A 55 19.53 1.95 -21.58
CA SER A 55 19.24 2.76 -20.40
C SER A 55 17.76 3.11 -20.31
N THR A 56 17.13 3.46 -21.43
CA THR A 56 15.69 3.73 -21.51
C THR A 56 14.86 2.52 -21.10
N LEU A 57 15.21 1.32 -21.57
CA LEU A 57 14.52 0.08 -21.18
C LEU A 57 14.67 -0.24 -19.69
N ARG A 58 15.85 0.01 -19.09
CA ARG A 58 16.04 -0.14 -17.63
C ARG A 58 15.17 0.82 -16.85
N THR A 59 15.13 2.09 -17.25
CA THR A 59 14.28 3.11 -16.60
C THR A 59 12.81 2.76 -16.74
N PHE A 60 12.37 2.33 -17.93
CA PHE A 60 11.01 1.85 -18.15
C PHE A 60 10.67 0.70 -17.21
N ALA A 61 11.53 -0.32 -17.13
CA ALA A 61 11.30 -1.47 -16.26
C ALA A 61 11.14 -1.06 -14.78
N LEU A 62 12.05 -0.21 -14.29
CA LEU A 62 12.02 0.30 -12.91
C LEU A 62 10.73 1.09 -12.62
N VAL A 63 10.37 2.02 -13.50
CA VAL A 63 9.16 2.85 -13.33
C VAL A 63 7.91 1.98 -13.40
N HIS A 64 7.82 1.06 -14.35
CA HIS A 64 6.70 0.14 -14.48
C HIS A 64 6.54 -0.73 -13.23
N ALA A 65 7.64 -1.27 -12.70
CA ALA A 65 7.62 -2.09 -11.48
C ALA A 65 7.14 -1.29 -10.27
N ARG A 66 7.66 -0.06 -10.10
CA ARG A 66 7.23 0.84 -9.03
C ARG A 66 5.73 1.15 -9.11
N LEU A 67 5.23 1.49 -10.30
CA LEU A 67 3.81 1.80 -10.49
C LEU A 67 2.92 0.57 -10.24
N ARG A 68 3.34 -0.61 -10.70
CA ARG A 68 2.62 -1.86 -10.45
C ARG A 68 2.53 -2.17 -8.95
N CYS A 69 3.64 -2.07 -8.21
CA CYS A 69 3.64 -2.24 -6.76
C CYS A 69 2.73 -1.23 -6.05
N GLN A 70 2.76 0.04 -6.47
CA GLN A 70 1.88 1.07 -5.90
C GLN A 70 0.39 0.80 -6.18
N SER A 71 0.05 0.30 -7.38
CA SER A 71 -1.33 -0.06 -7.72
C SER A 71 -1.83 -1.22 -6.87
N LEU A 72 -1.04 -2.29 -6.76
CA LEU A 72 -1.35 -3.45 -5.92
C LEU A 72 -1.49 -3.05 -4.45
N GLN A 73 -0.62 -2.18 -3.94
CA GLN A 73 -0.74 -1.67 -2.57
C GLN A 73 -2.07 -0.93 -2.36
N ARG A 74 -2.48 -0.07 -3.30
CA ARG A 74 -3.78 0.63 -3.21
C ARG A 74 -4.96 -0.32 -3.27
N GLU A 75 -4.88 -1.38 -4.08
CA GLU A 75 -5.93 -2.41 -4.13
C GLU A 75 -6.01 -3.20 -2.83
N LEU A 76 -4.86 -3.58 -2.26
CA LEU A 76 -4.79 -4.19 -0.93
C LEU A 76 -5.36 -3.27 0.14
N ASP A 77 -5.03 -1.97 0.11
CA ASP A 77 -5.58 -0.98 1.03
C ASP A 77 -7.11 -0.88 0.88
N LYS A 78 -7.63 -0.89 -0.35
CA LYS A 78 -9.10 -0.89 -0.61
C LYS A 78 -9.78 -2.17 -0.14
N LEU A 79 -9.16 -3.33 -0.34
CA LEU A 79 -9.70 -4.61 0.13
C LEU A 79 -9.60 -4.74 1.66
N SER A 80 -8.59 -4.14 2.29
CA SER A 80 -8.48 -4.05 3.75
C SER A 80 -9.67 -3.30 4.36
N LEU A 81 -10.08 -2.18 3.72
CA LEU A 81 -11.28 -1.41 4.12
C LEU A 81 -12.57 -2.23 4.07
N ALA A 82 -12.59 -3.34 3.32
CA ALA A 82 -13.76 -4.18 3.15
C ALA A 82 -13.88 -5.33 4.17
N GLY A 83 -12.88 -5.58 5.04
CA GLY A 83 -13.03 -6.72 5.94
C GLY A 83 -11.93 -7.14 6.93
N ASN A 84 -10.92 -6.32 7.28
CA ASN A 84 -9.96 -6.73 8.34
C ASN A 84 -9.56 -5.61 9.31
N THR A 85 -9.52 -5.98 10.59
CA THR A 85 -9.55 -5.24 11.87
C THR A 85 -8.48 -4.15 12.13
N GLN A 86 -7.78 -3.63 11.12
CA GLN A 86 -6.84 -2.50 11.30
C GLN A 86 -7.47 -1.11 11.11
N ASP A 87 -8.68 -1.02 10.56
CA ASP A 87 -9.32 0.26 10.26
C ASP A 87 -10.05 0.91 11.44
N LEU A 88 -10.34 0.14 12.50
CA LEU A 88 -10.97 0.71 13.68
C LEU A 88 -10.10 1.80 14.31
N VAL A 89 -8.77 1.60 14.35
CA VAL A 89 -7.82 2.61 14.86
C VAL A 89 -7.86 3.88 13.99
N ARG A 90 -7.90 3.75 12.66
CA ARG A 90 -7.98 4.90 11.75
C ARG A 90 -9.30 5.65 11.88
N ILE A 91 -10.42 4.93 11.98
CA ILE A 91 -11.74 5.52 12.20
C ILE A 91 -11.78 6.25 13.53
N MET A 92 -11.22 5.65 14.58
CA MET A 92 -11.12 6.27 15.90
C MET A 92 -10.29 7.56 15.87
N GLU A 93 -9.14 7.56 15.20
CA GLU A 93 -8.30 8.76 15.05
C GLU A 93 -8.97 9.86 14.21
N ALA A 94 -9.76 9.51 13.20
CA ALA A 94 -10.52 10.47 12.41
C ALA A 94 -11.80 10.96 13.12
N CYS A 95 -12.27 10.23 14.14
CA CYS A 95 -13.46 10.60 14.89
C CYS A 95 -13.19 11.84 15.76
N PRO A 96 -13.95 12.94 15.58
CA PRO A 96 -13.77 14.14 16.40
C PRO A 96 -14.34 13.99 17.81
N LEU A 97 -15.14 12.94 18.06
CA LEU A 97 -15.75 12.67 19.36
C LEU A 97 -14.88 11.70 20.18
N PRO A 98 -14.85 11.83 21.52
CA PRO A 98 -14.17 10.88 22.40
C PRO A 98 -14.66 9.44 22.17
N CYS A 99 -13.75 8.53 21.81
CA CYS A 99 -14.07 7.12 21.68
C CYS A 99 -12.93 6.22 22.18
N LEU A 100 -13.31 5.02 22.60
CA LEU A 100 -12.40 4.01 23.14
C LEU A 100 -12.89 2.61 22.81
N VAL A 101 -12.01 1.63 22.92
CA VAL A 101 -12.29 0.20 22.73
C VAL A 101 -11.98 -0.53 24.02
N LEU A 102 -12.92 -1.37 24.44
CA LEU A 102 -12.77 -2.27 25.58
C LEU A 102 -12.72 -3.71 25.08
N ASP A 103 -12.04 -4.57 25.82
CA ASP A 103 -12.26 -6.02 25.73
C ASP A 103 -13.38 -6.47 26.68
N GLY A 104 -13.66 -7.78 26.71
CA GLY A 104 -14.69 -8.37 27.58
C GLY A 104 -14.43 -8.18 29.08
N GLU A 105 -13.19 -7.92 29.49
CA GLU A 105 -12.80 -7.67 30.89
C GLU A 105 -12.80 -6.17 31.25
N ARG A 106 -13.31 -5.32 30.34
CA ARG A 106 -13.34 -3.86 30.47
C ARG A 106 -11.94 -3.22 30.51
N CYS A 107 -10.94 -3.89 29.96
CA CYS A 107 -9.61 -3.32 29.77
C CYS A 107 -9.59 -2.46 28.50
N ILE A 108 -8.99 -1.27 28.61
CA ILE A 108 -8.85 -0.32 27.50
C ILE A 108 -7.83 -0.87 26.50
N ARG A 109 -8.28 -1.15 25.28
CA ARG A 109 -7.43 -1.65 24.18
C ARG A 109 -7.01 -0.56 23.21
N GLN A 110 -7.83 0.48 23.06
CA GLN A 110 -7.52 1.65 22.23
C GLN A 110 -8.29 2.87 22.74
N ILE A 111 -7.73 4.07 22.58
CA ILE A 111 -8.42 5.36 22.72
C ILE A 111 -8.05 6.25 21.53
N ASN A 112 -8.89 7.22 21.19
CA ASN A 112 -8.51 8.27 20.25
C ASN A 112 -7.97 9.53 20.95
N ARG A 113 -7.42 10.46 20.15
CA ARG A 113 -6.93 11.75 20.65
C ARG A 113 -8.00 12.56 21.39
N ALA A 114 -9.24 12.57 20.91
CA ALA A 114 -10.32 13.31 21.54
C ALA A 114 -10.62 12.80 22.97
N PHE A 115 -10.59 11.48 23.19
CA PHE A 115 -10.76 10.89 24.51
C PHE A 115 -9.60 11.21 25.46
N ALA A 116 -8.36 11.07 24.98
CA ALA A 116 -7.17 11.42 25.76
C ALA A 116 -7.19 12.89 26.20
N PHE A 117 -7.58 13.79 25.30
CA PHE A 117 -7.73 15.21 25.60
C PHE A 117 -8.87 15.48 26.59
N TRP A 118 -10.02 14.83 26.41
CA TRP A 118 -11.20 15.06 27.25
C TRP A 118 -10.96 14.78 28.73
N LEU A 119 -10.30 13.66 29.04
CA LEU A 119 -9.99 13.27 30.43
C LEU A 119 -8.59 13.69 30.88
N ASN A 120 -7.81 14.34 30.00
CA ASN A 120 -6.43 14.72 30.23
C ASN A 120 -5.55 13.55 30.71
N VAL A 121 -5.59 12.44 29.97
CA VAL A 121 -4.86 11.19 30.28
C VAL A 121 -3.77 10.91 29.24
N ASP A 122 -2.66 10.31 29.68
CA ASP A 122 -1.63 9.84 28.76
C ASP A 122 -2.08 8.59 28.02
N SER A 123 -2.01 8.61 26.69
CA SER A 123 -2.55 7.53 25.89
C SER A 123 -1.84 6.20 26.10
N LYS A 124 -0.51 6.20 26.29
CA LYS A 124 0.26 4.96 26.45
C LYS A 124 0.05 4.34 27.83
N ALA A 125 0.01 5.17 28.88
CA ALA A 125 -0.22 4.72 30.25
C ALA A 125 -1.65 4.22 30.48
N THR A 126 -2.60 4.65 29.64
CA THR A 126 -4.02 4.26 29.74
C THR A 126 -4.31 2.90 29.10
N LEU A 127 -3.51 2.47 28.10
CA LEU A 127 -3.71 1.16 27.46
C LEU A 127 -3.47 0.02 28.46
N GLY A 128 -4.37 -0.96 28.45
CA GLY A 128 -4.35 -2.12 29.36
C GLY A 128 -4.92 -1.84 30.75
N GLN A 129 -5.19 -0.59 31.11
CA GLN A 129 -5.90 -0.26 32.34
C GLN A 129 -7.37 -0.65 32.24
N ARG A 130 -7.96 -1.03 33.38
CA ARG A 130 -9.41 -1.19 33.47
C ARG A 130 -10.09 0.17 33.38
N LEU A 131 -11.21 0.24 32.66
CA LEU A 131 -11.97 1.49 32.52
C LEU A 131 -12.33 2.09 33.88
N ASP A 132 -12.69 1.25 34.85
CA ASP A 132 -13.06 1.65 36.21
C ASP A 132 -11.96 2.46 36.94
N ASN A 133 -10.69 2.29 36.57
CA ASN A 133 -9.56 3.05 37.15
C ASN A 133 -9.46 4.47 36.58
N ILE A 134 -10.04 4.71 35.40
CA ILE A 134 -10.00 5.97 34.67
C ILE A 134 -11.31 6.73 34.87
N MET A 135 -12.45 6.05 34.75
CA MET A 135 -13.78 6.64 34.92
C MET A 135 -14.84 5.58 35.27
N ILE A 136 -15.92 6.01 35.90
CA ILE A 136 -17.06 5.16 36.24
C ILE A 136 -18.23 5.51 35.32
N LEU A 137 -18.71 4.55 34.54
CA LEU A 137 -19.92 4.71 33.73
C LEU A 137 -21.17 4.36 34.55
N ARG A 138 -22.15 5.26 34.59
CA ARG A 138 -23.41 5.08 35.31
C ARG A 138 -24.59 5.32 34.37
N GLY A 139 -25.57 4.42 34.38
CA GLY A 139 -26.78 4.54 33.58
C GLY A 139 -27.69 3.31 33.72
N PRO A 140 -28.96 3.42 33.33
CA PRO A 140 -29.87 2.27 33.25
C PRO A 140 -29.27 1.20 32.33
N GLY A 141 -29.32 -0.06 32.74
CA GLY A 141 -28.83 -1.21 31.95
C GLY A 141 -27.32 -1.37 31.86
N MET A 142 -26.53 -0.49 32.48
CA MET A 142 -25.06 -0.59 32.44
C MET A 142 -24.55 -1.89 33.07
N LYS A 143 -25.21 -2.43 34.10
CA LYS A 143 -24.77 -3.69 34.72
C LYS A 143 -24.94 -4.89 33.78
N GLU A 144 -26.00 -4.89 32.98
CA GLU A 144 -26.27 -5.97 32.00
C GLU A 144 -25.37 -5.87 30.76
N MET A 145 -24.83 -4.69 30.45
CA MET A 145 -23.90 -4.50 29.31
C MET A 145 -22.52 -5.15 29.55
N TRP A 146 -22.17 -5.47 30.81
CA TRP A 146 -20.88 -6.03 31.20
C TRP A 146 -20.93 -7.51 31.61
N SER A 147 -22.11 -8.12 31.60
CA SER A 147 -22.37 -9.52 31.95
C SER A 147 -22.48 -10.39 30.72
#